data_AF-A0A2E7CZA4-F1
#
_entry.id   AF-A0A2E7CZA4-F1
#
_cell.length_a   1.000
_cell.length_b   1.000
_cell.length_c   1.000
_cell.angle_alpha   90.00
_cell.angle_beta   90.00
_cell.angle_gamma   90.00
#
_symmetry.space_group_name_H-M   'P 1'
#
loop_
_entity.id
_entity.type
_entity.pdbx_description
1 polymer ?
#
loop_
_entity_poly.entity_id
_entity_poly.type
_entity_poly.pdbx_seq_one_letter_code
_entity_poly.pdbx_strand_id
1 'polypeptide(L)'
;MDAFLLIVFMIGLIVLVPIYHQPLMRVLLRRPIRRLGLTLRNAIVEIHDCQPSTRPDRSEEWEFLSNSDEEISELDRNAAEEDRSDQAESDQRRRWFLLELTISPNKPPDEAFEEWLPCELALVPRDSEYNEGDPLPSVCEVAEVSLWREETWKIDDFSEFRGPQKLQLLIGTEPEERSLTFQYFYERFGQVELPT
;
A
#
# COMPACT_ATOMS: atom_id res chain seq x y z
N MET A 1 -33.47 -42.45 6.79
CA MET A 1 -33.21 -41.02 7.04
C MET A 1 -34.08 -40.27 6.05
N ASP A 2 -35.04 -39.47 6.52
CA ASP A 2 -36.04 -38.85 5.65
C ASP A 2 -35.42 -37.82 4.73
N ALA A 3 -35.84 -37.82 3.45
CA ALA A 3 -35.36 -36.88 2.44
C ALA A 3 -35.48 -35.41 2.89
N PHE A 4 -36.50 -35.11 3.70
CA PHE A 4 -36.73 -33.80 4.30
C PHE A 4 -35.56 -33.34 5.20
N LEU A 5 -35.03 -34.24 6.04
CA LEU A 5 -33.94 -33.90 6.96
C LEU A 5 -32.63 -33.61 6.22
N LEU A 6 -32.40 -34.29 5.09
CA LEU A 6 -31.26 -34.05 4.22
C LEU A 6 -31.35 -32.69 3.51
N ILE A 7 -32.55 -32.29 3.05
CA ILE A 7 -32.78 -30.98 2.42
C ILE A 7 -32.54 -29.85 3.43
N VAL A 8 -33.09 -29.96 4.64
CA VAL A 8 -32.89 -28.95 5.70
C VAL A 8 -31.41 -28.81 6.07
N PHE A 9 -30.68 -29.93 6.16
CA PHE A 9 -29.24 -29.92 6.42
C PHE A 9 -28.46 -29.21 5.31
N MET A 10 -28.75 -29.52 4.04
CA MET A 10 -28.09 -28.89 2.89
C MET A 10 -28.35 -27.38 2.83
N ILE A 11 -29.59 -26.94 3.05
CA ILE A 11 -29.92 -25.51 3.12
C ILE A 11 -29.19 -24.84 4.28
N GLY A 12 -29.17 -25.48 5.45
CA GLY A 12 -28.42 -25.00 6.61
C GLY A 12 -26.94 -24.83 6.30
N LEU A 13 -26.32 -25.79 5.60
CA LEU A 13 -24.91 -25.72 5.24
C LEU A 13 -24.63 -24.62 4.21
N ILE A 14 -25.48 -24.47 3.18
CA ILE A 14 -25.34 -23.41 2.17
C ILE A 14 -25.47 -22.01 2.79
N VAL A 15 -26.32 -21.84 3.82
CA VAL A 15 -26.51 -20.55 4.49
C VAL A 15 -25.43 -20.31 5.55
N LEU A 16 -25.09 -21.31 6.37
CA LEU A 16 -24.13 -21.15 7.47
C LEU A 16 -22.69 -21.06 6.96
N VAL A 17 -22.32 -21.76 5.89
CA VAL A 17 -20.95 -21.70 5.35
C VAL A 17 -20.52 -20.28 5.02
N PRO A 18 -21.20 -19.47 4.19
CA PRO A 18 -20.75 -18.11 3.89
C PRO A 18 -20.71 -17.21 5.15
N ILE A 19 -21.65 -17.40 6.08
CA ILE A 19 -21.72 -16.62 7.34
C ILE A 19 -20.48 -16.88 8.22
N TYR A 20 -20.05 -18.13 8.37
CA TYR A 20 -18.88 -18.48 9.19
C TYR A 20 -17.57 -18.41 8.42
N HIS A 21 -17.59 -18.67 7.11
CA HIS A 21 -16.41 -18.73 6.26
C HIS A 21 -15.85 -17.34 6.00
N GLN A 22 -16.68 -16.30 5.83
CA GLN A 22 -16.17 -14.94 5.61
C GLN A 22 -15.28 -14.41 6.74
N PRO A 23 -15.69 -14.41 8.03
CA PRO A 23 -14.82 -13.95 9.10
C PRO A 23 -13.61 -14.88 9.31
N LEU A 24 -13.79 -16.20 9.17
CA LEU A 24 -12.69 -17.15 9.30
C LEU A 24 -11.63 -16.96 8.20
N MET A 25 -12.04 -16.80 6.95
CA MET A 25 -11.14 -16.53 5.84
C MET A 25 -10.45 -15.18 5.97
N ARG A 26 -11.17 -14.13 6.42
CA ARG A 26 -10.54 -12.85 6.73
C ARG A 26 -9.43 -13.03 7.77
N VAL A 27 -9.67 -13.79 8.83
CA VAL A 27 -8.63 -14.05 9.85
C VAL A 27 -7.46 -14.86 9.27
N LEU A 28 -7.72 -15.90 8.48
CA LEU A 28 -6.67 -16.76 7.93
C LEU A 28 -5.80 -16.05 6.90
N LEU A 29 -6.39 -15.25 6.01
CA LEU A 29 -5.66 -14.46 5.02
C LEU A 29 -4.86 -13.31 5.65
N ARG A 30 -5.33 -12.75 6.78
CA ARG A 30 -4.64 -11.66 7.48
C ARG A 30 -3.42 -12.08 8.28
N ARG A 31 -3.39 -13.32 8.81
CA ARG A 31 -2.27 -13.83 9.63
C ARG A 31 -0.90 -13.74 8.95
N PRO A 32 -0.71 -14.19 7.69
CA PRO A 32 0.58 -14.05 7.02
C PRO A 32 0.94 -12.58 6.78
N ILE A 33 -0.02 -11.74 6.37
CA ILE A 33 0.20 -10.30 6.12
C ILE A 33 0.64 -9.57 7.40
N ARG A 34 0.03 -9.90 8.55
CA ARG A 34 0.47 -9.37 9.85
C ARG A 34 1.92 -9.73 10.16
N ARG A 35 2.39 -10.92 9.77
CA ARG A 35 3.79 -11.31 9.97
C ARG A 35 4.74 -10.50 9.08
N LEU A 36 4.34 -10.18 7.84
CA LEU A 36 5.12 -9.31 6.97
C LEU A 36 5.30 -7.92 7.58
N GLY A 37 4.24 -7.35 8.17
CA GLY A 37 4.31 -6.07 8.89
C GLY A 37 5.40 -6.05 9.97
N LEU A 38 5.55 -7.16 10.71
CA LEU A 38 6.50 -7.26 11.84
C LEU A 38 7.96 -6.99 11.45
N THR A 39 8.34 -7.12 10.18
CA THR A 39 9.71 -6.86 9.71
C THR A 39 10.11 -5.41 9.99
N LEU A 40 9.18 -4.45 9.82
CA LEU A 40 9.44 -3.02 10.06
C LEU A 40 8.87 -2.51 11.39
N ARG A 41 8.45 -3.42 12.29
CA ARG A 41 8.01 -3.02 13.62
C ARG A 41 9.16 -2.29 14.34
N ASN A 42 8.87 -1.06 14.78
CA ASN A 42 9.84 -0.17 15.42
C ASN A 42 11.07 0.16 14.54
N ALA A 43 10.96 0.04 13.21
CA ALA A 43 12.04 0.43 12.32
C ALA A 43 12.42 1.91 12.54
N ILE A 44 13.72 2.18 12.41
CA ILE A 44 14.26 3.53 12.52
C ILE A 44 14.19 4.17 11.13
N VAL A 45 13.66 5.38 11.07
CA VAL A 45 13.62 6.18 9.84
C VAL A 45 14.49 7.39 10.01
N GLU A 46 15.46 7.54 9.12
CA GLU A 46 16.35 8.70 9.05
C GLU A 46 15.99 9.49 7.79
N ILE A 47 15.39 10.67 7.96
CA ILE A 47 15.07 11.57 6.85
C ILE A 47 16.33 12.38 6.51
N HIS A 48 16.81 12.24 5.28
CA HIS A 48 17.99 12.96 4.80
C HIS A 48 17.62 14.28 4.14
N ASP A 49 16.56 14.26 3.33
CA ASP A 49 16.10 15.43 2.59
C ASP A 49 14.60 15.33 2.28
N CYS A 50 13.92 16.47 2.19
CA CYS A 50 12.52 16.55 1.78
C CYS A 50 12.30 17.84 1.00
N GLN A 51 12.07 17.71 -0.30
CA GLN A 51 11.94 18.85 -1.20
C GLN A 51 10.60 18.84 -1.92
N PRO A 52 9.99 20.01 -2.19
CA PRO A 52 8.87 20.10 -3.11
C PRO A 52 9.27 19.53 -4.49
N SER A 53 8.37 18.78 -5.10
CA SER A 53 8.55 18.16 -6.41
C SER A 53 7.38 18.48 -7.33
N THR A 54 7.50 18.10 -8.59
CA THR A 54 6.39 18.11 -9.55
C THR A 54 5.63 16.79 -9.51
N ARG A 55 4.38 16.83 -9.96
CA ARG A 55 3.58 15.63 -10.21
C ARG A 55 4.34 14.65 -11.12
N PRO A 56 4.31 13.34 -10.86
CA PRO A 56 4.85 12.35 -11.79
C PRO A 56 4.13 12.39 -13.14
N ASP A 57 4.87 12.19 -14.21
CA ASP A 57 4.27 11.96 -15.52
C ASP A 57 3.80 10.50 -15.61
N ARG A 58 2.48 10.30 -15.60
CA ARG A 58 1.85 8.97 -15.70
C ARG A 58 1.38 8.62 -17.10
N SER A 59 1.69 9.44 -18.11
CA SER A 59 1.18 9.23 -19.47
C SER A 59 1.57 7.85 -20.04
N GLU A 60 2.80 7.38 -19.76
CA GLU A 60 3.31 6.09 -20.26
C GLU A 60 2.64 4.86 -19.61
N GLU A 61 2.29 4.93 -18.32
CA GLU A 61 1.64 3.83 -17.59
C GLU A 61 0.28 3.47 -18.22
N TRP A 62 -0.45 4.49 -18.68
CA TRP A 62 -1.76 4.32 -19.31
C TRP A 62 -1.68 3.76 -20.73
N GLU A 63 -0.62 4.09 -21.48
CA GLU A 63 -0.42 3.54 -22.82
C GLU A 63 -0.27 2.01 -22.78
N PHE A 64 0.41 1.48 -21.76
CA PHE A 64 0.59 0.04 -21.60
C PHE A 64 -0.74 -0.70 -21.40
N LEU A 65 -1.61 -0.20 -20.51
CA LEU A 65 -2.92 -0.80 -20.25
C LEU A 65 -3.90 -0.67 -21.41
N SER A 66 -3.74 0.36 -22.25
CA SER A 66 -4.61 0.58 -23.41
C SER A 66 -4.32 -0.37 -24.59
N ASN A 67 -3.11 -0.94 -24.64
CA ASN A 67 -2.64 -1.79 -25.74
C ASN A 67 -2.81 -3.29 -25.48
N SER A 68 -3.40 -3.71 -24.35
CA SER A 68 -3.72 -5.13 -24.14
C SER A 68 -4.95 -5.51 -24.96
N ASP A 69 -4.78 -6.38 -25.96
CA ASP A 69 -5.81 -6.86 -26.92
C ASP A 69 -6.96 -7.69 -26.28
N GLU A 70 -7.18 -7.61 -24.97
CA GLU A 70 -8.34 -8.23 -24.34
C GLU A 70 -9.61 -7.43 -24.65
N GLU A 71 -10.67 -8.11 -25.10
CA GLU A 71 -12.00 -7.50 -25.30
C GLU A 71 -12.60 -7.09 -23.94
N ILE A 72 -12.16 -5.94 -23.43
CA ILE A 72 -12.74 -5.29 -22.26
C ILE A 72 -14.16 -4.85 -22.64
N SER A 73 -15.15 -5.25 -21.82
CA SER A 73 -16.55 -4.90 -22.07
C SER A 73 -16.75 -3.37 -22.01
N GLU A 74 -17.74 -2.83 -22.72
CA GLU A 74 -18.02 -1.39 -22.68
C GLU A 74 -18.31 -0.89 -21.26
N LEU A 75 -18.86 -1.76 -20.40
CA LEU A 75 -19.12 -1.44 -18.99
C LEU A 75 -17.81 -1.24 -18.22
N ASP A 76 -16.84 -2.13 -18.43
CA ASP A 76 -15.54 -2.06 -17.77
C ASP A 76 -14.72 -0.85 -18.24
N ARG A 77 -14.86 -0.45 -19.52
CA ARG A 77 -14.21 0.76 -20.06
C ARG A 77 -14.73 2.03 -19.38
N ASN A 78 -16.05 2.18 -19.27
CA ASN A 78 -16.64 3.37 -18.64
C ASN A 78 -16.23 3.49 -17.17
N ALA A 79 -16.23 2.39 -16.42
CA ALA A 79 -15.77 2.37 -15.04
C ALA A 79 -14.29 2.81 -14.93
N ALA A 80 -13.42 2.29 -15.81
CA ALA A 80 -12.02 2.69 -15.85
C ALA A 80 -11.82 4.17 -16.22
N GLU A 81 -12.66 4.75 -17.07
CA GLU A 81 -12.61 6.19 -17.40
C GLU A 81 -13.03 7.08 -16.24
N GLU A 82 -14.06 6.69 -15.48
CA GLU A 82 -14.50 7.40 -14.27
C GLU A 82 -13.41 7.38 -13.20
N ASP A 83 -12.85 6.21 -12.90
CA ASP A 83 -11.74 6.06 -11.95
C ASP A 83 -10.52 6.93 -12.34
N ARG A 84 -10.21 7.02 -13.64
CA ARG A 84 -9.13 7.88 -14.15
C ARG A 84 -9.41 9.35 -13.94
N SER A 85 -10.65 9.80 -14.17
CA SER A 85 -11.04 11.20 -13.97
C SER A 85 -10.88 11.59 -12.50
N ASP A 86 -11.36 10.74 -11.59
CA ASP A 86 -11.28 10.98 -10.15
C ASP A 86 -9.83 11.01 -9.65
N GLN A 87 -8.99 10.07 -10.13
CA GLN A 87 -7.56 10.08 -9.82
C GLN A 87 -6.86 11.32 -10.38
N ALA A 88 -7.18 11.73 -11.61
CA ALA A 88 -6.57 12.90 -12.22
C ALA A 88 -6.94 14.20 -11.51
N GLU A 89 -8.16 14.32 -11.01
CA GLU A 89 -8.60 15.43 -10.17
C GLU A 89 -7.89 15.43 -8.81
N SER A 90 -7.76 14.26 -8.18
CA SER A 90 -7.04 14.12 -6.91
C SER A 90 -5.57 14.51 -7.04
N ASP A 91 -4.88 14.00 -8.06
CA ASP A 91 -3.47 14.31 -8.34
C ASP A 91 -3.22 15.82 -8.56
N GLN A 92 -4.20 16.56 -9.11
CA GLN A 92 -4.10 18.01 -9.32
C GLN A 92 -4.17 18.80 -8.02
N ARG A 93 -4.84 18.26 -6.99
CA ARG A 93 -5.00 18.92 -5.69
C ARG A 93 -3.82 18.63 -4.74
N ARG A 94 -3.10 17.54 -4.98
CA ARG A 94 -1.98 17.11 -4.13
C ARG A 94 -0.76 18.02 -4.27
N ARG A 95 -0.07 18.23 -3.15
CA ARG A 95 1.30 18.77 -3.10
C ARG A 95 2.27 17.60 -3.21
N TRP A 96 3.22 17.73 -4.12
CA TRP A 96 4.19 16.67 -4.41
C TRP A 96 5.52 16.97 -3.72
N PHE A 97 6.13 15.93 -3.14
CA PHE A 97 7.41 16.00 -2.45
C PHE A 97 8.30 14.83 -2.82
N LEU A 98 9.59 15.10 -2.96
CA LEU A 98 10.63 14.10 -3.07
C LEU A 98 11.29 13.92 -1.71
N LEU A 99 11.17 12.73 -1.14
CA LEU A 99 11.63 12.40 0.20
C LEU A 99 12.79 11.41 0.14
N GLU A 100 13.99 11.84 0.53
CA GLU A 100 15.15 10.96 0.66
C GLU A 100 15.31 10.50 2.10
N LEU A 101 15.39 9.19 2.32
CA LEU A 101 15.43 8.62 3.66
C LEU A 101 16.17 7.28 3.71
N THR A 102 16.49 6.84 4.92
CA THR A 102 16.92 5.47 5.18
C THR A 102 15.99 4.82 6.19
N ILE A 103 15.50 3.62 5.87
CA ILE A 103 14.74 2.78 6.80
C ILE A 103 15.62 1.65 7.25
N SER A 104 15.80 1.52 8.56
CA SER A 104 16.55 0.43 9.20
C SER A 104 15.60 -0.44 10.02
N PRO A 105 15.34 -1.70 9.61
CA PRO A 105 14.62 -2.65 10.44
C PRO A 105 15.30 -2.80 11.81
N ASN A 106 14.52 -2.82 12.90
CA ASN A 106 15.07 -2.88 14.26
C ASN A 106 15.46 -4.31 14.69
N LYS A 107 15.12 -5.33 13.90
CA LYS A 107 15.41 -6.72 14.23
C LYS A 107 16.84 -7.10 13.83
N PRO A 108 17.54 -7.90 14.65
CA PRO A 108 18.82 -8.47 14.25
C PRO A 108 18.63 -9.39 13.03
N PRO A 109 19.62 -9.46 12.13
CA PRO A 109 19.51 -10.19 10.85
C PRO A 109 19.40 -11.72 10.96
N ASP A 110 19.27 -12.30 12.16
CA ASP A 110 19.18 -13.76 12.36
C ASP A 110 17.74 -14.26 12.69
N GLU A 111 16.72 -13.38 12.71
CA GLU A 111 15.32 -13.78 12.91
C GLU A 111 14.61 -14.09 11.58
N ALA A 112 13.89 -15.21 11.50
CA ALA A 112 13.01 -15.52 10.36
C ALA A 112 12.05 -14.34 10.10
N PHE A 113 11.91 -13.94 8.82
CA PHE A 113 11.27 -12.70 8.31
C PHE A 113 12.21 -11.47 8.29
N GLU A 114 13.21 -11.52 7.42
CA GLU A 114 14.18 -10.42 7.19
C GLU A 114 13.84 -9.54 5.97
N GLU A 115 13.00 -10.05 5.08
CA GLU A 115 12.71 -9.43 3.79
C GLU A 115 11.49 -8.50 3.87
N TRP A 116 11.61 -7.36 3.20
CA TRP A 116 10.52 -6.39 3.04
C TRP A 116 10.57 -5.74 1.65
N LEU A 117 9.41 -5.22 1.23
CA LEU A 117 9.17 -4.66 -0.10
C LEU A 117 8.99 -3.13 0.03
N PRO A 118 9.94 -2.30 -0.42
CA PRO A 118 9.82 -0.86 -0.36
C PRO A 118 8.55 -0.31 -1.05
N CYS A 119 8.12 -0.93 -2.14
CA CYS A 119 6.88 -0.58 -2.85
C CYS A 119 5.59 -0.77 -2.03
N GLU A 120 5.61 -1.55 -0.95
CA GLU A 120 4.47 -1.76 -0.03
C GLU A 120 4.43 -0.73 1.11
N LEU A 121 5.37 0.23 1.13
CA LEU A 121 5.32 1.35 2.07
C LEU A 121 4.16 2.28 1.75
N ALA A 122 3.41 2.63 2.78
CA ALA A 122 2.43 3.70 2.76
C ALA A 122 2.81 4.80 3.75
N LEU A 123 2.26 5.99 3.52
CA LEU A 123 2.24 7.06 4.51
C LEU A 123 0.80 7.38 4.85
N VAL A 124 0.53 7.60 6.14
CA VAL A 124 -0.80 7.93 6.65
C VAL A 124 -0.73 9.17 7.54
N PRO A 125 -1.83 9.91 7.74
CA PRO A 125 -1.86 11.02 8.68
C PRO A 125 -1.43 10.54 10.06
N ARG A 126 -0.57 11.33 10.72
CA ARG A 126 0.05 10.97 12.01
C ARG A 126 -0.96 10.56 13.07
N ASP A 127 -2.06 11.29 13.17
CA ASP A 127 -3.08 11.11 14.21
C ASP A 127 -4.28 10.27 13.74
N SER A 128 -4.20 9.65 12.55
CA SER A 128 -5.27 8.78 12.06
C SER A 128 -5.41 7.56 12.97
N GLU A 129 -6.63 7.19 13.33
CA GLU A 129 -6.87 5.91 14.00
C GLU A 129 -6.72 4.77 12.99
N TYR A 130 -6.00 3.71 13.36
CA TYR A 130 -5.94 2.51 12.54
C TYR A 130 -7.15 1.62 12.86
N ASN A 131 -8.12 1.62 11.95
CA ASN A 131 -9.25 0.70 12.02
C ASN A 131 -9.04 -0.48 11.08
N GLU A 132 -8.93 -1.67 11.67
CA GLU A 132 -8.62 -2.88 10.91
C GLU A 132 -9.78 -3.28 9.98
N GLY A 133 -9.64 -2.97 8.69
CA GLY A 133 -10.62 -3.30 7.66
C GLY A 133 -11.28 -2.09 7.03
N ASP A 134 -11.01 -0.89 7.56
CA ASP A 134 -11.31 0.35 6.84
C ASP A 134 -10.25 0.55 5.75
N PRO A 135 -10.64 1.01 4.55
CA PRO A 135 -9.66 1.43 3.55
C PRO A 135 -8.79 2.53 4.18
N LEU A 136 -7.48 2.48 3.89
CA LEU A 136 -6.59 3.54 4.34
C LEU A 136 -7.07 4.86 3.74
N PRO A 137 -7.12 5.94 4.54
CA PRO A 137 -7.47 7.24 4.00
C PRO A 137 -6.46 7.60 2.89
N SER A 138 -6.95 7.93 1.70
CA SER A 138 -6.16 8.24 0.49
C SER A 138 -5.53 9.64 0.54
N VAL A 139 -5.00 9.99 1.71
CA VAL A 139 -4.51 11.33 2.05
C VAL A 139 -3.05 11.52 1.61
N CYS A 140 -2.32 10.41 1.52
CA CYS A 140 -0.99 10.37 0.92
C CYS A 140 -0.93 9.25 -0.09
N GLU A 141 -0.31 9.55 -1.22
CA GLU A 141 0.01 8.62 -2.28
C GLU A 141 1.52 8.50 -2.38
N VAL A 142 2.02 7.27 -2.48
CA VAL A 142 3.42 6.99 -2.82
C VAL A 142 3.41 6.62 -4.29
N ALA A 143 3.77 7.57 -5.16
CA ALA A 143 3.69 7.37 -6.60
C ALA A 143 4.91 6.67 -7.17
N GLU A 144 6.08 6.87 -6.56
CA GLU A 144 7.31 6.22 -6.97
C GLU A 144 8.17 5.88 -5.76
N VAL A 145 8.80 4.71 -5.81
CA VAL A 145 9.82 4.27 -4.86
C VAL A 145 11.09 3.97 -5.64
N SER A 146 12.16 4.68 -5.31
CA SER A 146 13.48 4.51 -5.89
C SER A 146 14.49 4.11 -4.81
N LEU A 147 15.42 3.24 -5.14
CA LEU A 147 16.48 2.74 -4.25
C LEU A 147 17.85 3.23 -4.68
N TRP A 148 18.71 3.53 -3.71
CA TRP A 148 20.11 3.84 -3.98
C TRP A 148 20.90 2.55 -4.21
N ARG A 149 21.23 2.26 -5.47
CA ARG A 149 22.00 1.08 -5.89
C ARG A 149 23.10 1.51 -6.85
N GLU A 150 24.32 1.03 -6.64
CA GLU A 150 25.47 1.30 -7.53
C GLU A 150 25.66 2.81 -7.77
N GLU A 151 25.55 3.62 -6.71
CA GLU A 151 25.70 5.09 -6.76
C GLU A 151 24.65 5.83 -7.61
N THR A 152 23.53 5.17 -7.92
CA THR A 152 22.42 5.74 -8.69
C THR A 152 21.08 5.42 -8.04
N TRP A 153 20.09 6.28 -8.24
CA TRP A 153 18.70 5.97 -7.91
C TRP A 153 18.12 5.07 -9.01
N LYS A 154 17.53 3.94 -8.62
CA LYS A 154 16.82 3.03 -9.51
C LYS A 154 15.42 2.76 -8.97
N ILE A 155 14.41 2.84 -9.83
CA ILE A 155 13.02 2.51 -9.48
C ILE A 155 12.96 1.07 -8.96
N ASP A 156 12.19 0.85 -7.90
CA ASP A 156 11.94 -0.47 -7.33
C ASP A 156 11.17 -1.34 -8.32
N ASP A 157 11.65 -2.56 -8.53
CA ASP A 157 11.06 -3.57 -9.41
C ASP A 157 10.35 -4.67 -8.61
N PHE A 158 9.74 -4.29 -7.48
CA PHE A 158 9.12 -5.19 -6.51
C PHE A 158 10.12 -6.19 -5.92
N SER A 159 11.36 -5.74 -5.70
CA SER A 159 12.43 -6.55 -5.12
C SER A 159 12.23 -6.73 -3.61
N GLU A 160 12.55 -7.92 -3.09
CA GLU A 160 12.60 -8.17 -1.64
C GLU A 160 13.97 -7.78 -1.07
N PHE A 161 14.00 -7.06 0.05
CA PHE A 161 15.23 -6.53 0.63
C PHE A 161 15.41 -6.89 2.09
N ARG A 162 16.67 -7.09 2.49
CA ARG A 162 17.06 -7.29 3.89
C ARG A 162 17.77 -6.05 4.44
N GLY A 163 17.57 -5.80 5.72
CA GLY A 163 18.30 -4.77 6.47
C GLY A 163 18.02 -3.33 6.00
N PRO A 164 18.92 -2.38 6.34
CA PRO A 164 18.73 -0.98 6.02
C PRO A 164 18.69 -0.69 4.52
N GLN A 165 17.72 0.13 4.09
CA GLN A 165 17.59 0.57 2.71
C GLN A 165 17.55 2.10 2.63
N LYS A 166 18.33 2.67 1.72
CA LYS A 166 18.28 4.09 1.37
C LYS A 166 17.33 4.27 0.19
N LEU A 167 16.26 5.01 0.43
CA LEU A 167 15.13 5.19 -0.47
C LEU A 167 14.98 6.66 -0.88
N GLN A 168 14.37 6.85 -2.03
CA GLN A 168 13.79 8.11 -2.47
C GLN A 168 12.32 7.84 -2.81
N LEU A 169 11.40 8.55 -2.15
CA LEU A 169 9.96 8.40 -2.33
C LEU A 169 9.41 9.67 -3.00
N LEU A 170 8.70 9.52 -4.12
CA LEU A 170 7.90 10.59 -4.67
C LEU A 170 6.48 10.47 -4.10
N ILE A 171 6.11 11.40 -3.23
CA ILE A 171 4.85 11.35 -2.50
C ILE A 171 3.95 12.54 -2.87
N GLY A 172 2.66 12.28 -3.00
CA GLY A 172 1.62 13.30 -3.18
C GLY A 172 0.73 13.33 -1.94
N THR A 173 0.53 14.49 -1.33
CA THR A 173 -0.29 14.64 -0.12
C THR A 173 -1.33 15.75 -0.25
N GLU A 174 -2.42 15.66 0.51
CA GLU A 174 -3.39 16.76 0.61
C GLU A 174 -2.73 18.07 1.13
N PRO A 175 -3.20 19.25 0.70
CA PRO A 175 -2.62 20.53 1.08
C PRO A 175 -2.56 20.79 2.59
N GLU A 176 -3.55 20.31 3.32
CA GLU A 176 -3.72 20.49 4.77
C GLU A 176 -2.75 19.63 5.58
N GLU A 177 -2.25 18.55 4.97
CA GLU A 177 -1.49 17.52 5.68
C GLU A 177 0.00 17.81 5.67
N ARG A 178 0.57 17.71 6.88
CA ARG A 178 1.96 18.10 7.14
C ARG A 178 2.73 17.04 7.90
N SER A 179 2.04 16.23 8.69
CA SER A 179 2.67 15.24 9.55
C SER A 179 2.19 13.85 9.15
N LEU A 180 3.11 13.04 8.64
CA LEU A 180 2.83 11.70 8.17
C LEU A 180 3.58 10.67 9.01
N THR A 181 3.01 9.47 9.11
CA THR A 181 3.62 8.30 9.74
C THR A 181 3.77 7.20 8.70
N PHE A 182 4.90 6.51 8.69
CA PHE A 182 5.08 5.38 7.78
C PHE A 182 4.24 4.21 8.26
N GLN A 183 3.67 3.51 7.31
CA GLN A 183 2.91 2.30 7.55
C GLN A 183 3.38 1.21 6.60
N TYR A 184 3.64 0.04 7.17
CA TYR A 184 3.96 -1.18 6.42
C TYR A 184 3.03 -2.29 6.88
N PHE A 185 2.06 -2.62 6.02
CA PHE A 185 0.89 -3.41 6.37
C PHE A 185 0.15 -2.86 7.61
N TYR A 186 0.34 -3.50 8.77
CA TYR A 186 -0.32 -3.20 10.04
C TYR A 186 0.59 -2.47 11.04
N GLU A 187 1.87 -2.31 10.71
CA GLU A 187 2.84 -1.69 11.61
C GLU A 187 3.06 -0.24 11.19
N ARG A 188 3.03 0.66 12.18
CA ARG A 188 3.34 2.07 12.01
C ARG A 188 4.65 2.39 12.73
N PHE A 189 5.48 3.18 12.09
CA PHE A 189 6.82 3.50 12.58
C PHE A 189 7.31 4.78 11.91
N GLY A 190 8.25 5.47 12.54
CA GLY A 190 8.79 6.72 12.01
C GLY A 190 7.75 7.83 11.83
N GLN A 191 8.22 9.06 11.70
CA GLN A 191 7.37 10.21 11.38
C GLN A 191 8.14 11.12 10.43
N VAL A 192 7.43 11.81 9.56
CA VAL A 192 7.99 12.84 8.69
C VAL A 192 7.10 14.08 8.77
N GLU A 193 7.75 15.23 8.92
CA GLU A 193 7.11 16.54 8.84
C GLU A 193 7.48 17.15 7.48
N LEU A 194 6.47 17.49 6.69
CA LEU A 194 6.64 18.05 5.35
C LEU A 194 6.87 19.56 5.41
N PRO A 195 7.66 20.12 4.48
CA PRO A 195 7.87 21.56 4.42
C PRO A 195 6.58 22.30 4.04
N THR A 196 6.47 23.54 4.54
CA THR A 196 5.34 24.45 4.29
C THR A 196 5.49 25.20 2.99
#